data_AF-A0A183KGU5-F1
#
_entry.id   AF-A0A183KGU5-F1
#
_cell.length_a   1.000
_cell.length_b   1.000
_cell.length_c   1.000
_cell.angle_alpha   90.00
_cell.angle_beta   90.00
_cell.angle_gamma   90.00
#
_symmetry.space_group_name_H-M   'P 1'
#
loop_
_entity.id
_entity.type
_entity.pdbx_description
1 polymer ?
#
loop_
_entity_poly.entity_id
_entity_poly.type
_entity_poly.pdbx_seq_one_letter_code
_entity_poly.pdbx_strand_id
1 'polypeptide(L)'
;MYFARRVIQARKEHSVELPIMYHPTDKVFNCIQRGHQNYLEVLPFFLMALFVGGLRYPRTYTACGVVFLLGRLLYFQGYATGVYMHSFIFFTLKDPAKRYKGVISMAGGFPMIMGLLVFGVQHLVASIRCTGCALRS
;
A
#
# COMPACT_ATOMS: atom_id res chain seq x y z
N MET A 1 -1.13 -3.42 12.03
CA MET A 1 -1.98 -3.76 13.18
C MET A 1 -3.26 -2.92 13.32
N TYR A 2 -3.25 -1.63 12.99
CA TYR A 2 -4.44 -0.76 13.07
C TYR A 2 -5.68 -1.31 12.34
N PHE A 3 -5.53 -1.75 11.09
CA PHE A 3 -6.64 -2.27 10.29
C PHE A 3 -7.31 -3.52 10.89
N ALA A 4 -6.52 -4.47 11.39
CA ALA A 4 -7.03 -5.68 12.02
C ALA A 4 -7.84 -5.35 13.29
N ARG A 5 -7.36 -4.41 14.13
CA ARG A 5 -8.11 -3.97 15.32
C ARG A 5 -9.45 -3.35 14.96
N ARG A 6 -9.51 -2.55 13.89
CA ARG A 6 -10.77 -1.95 13.39
C ARG A 6 -11.77 -2.99 12.88
N VAL A 7 -11.32 -4.06 12.22
CA VAL A 7 -12.19 -5.19 11.83
C VAL A 7 -12.75 -5.89 13.05
N ILE A 8 -11.92 -6.18 14.07
CA ILE A 8 -12.37 -6.83 15.31
C ILE A 8 -13.37 -5.96 16.06
N GLN A 9 -13.12 -4.64 16.12
CA GLN A 9 -14.05 -3.69 16.71
C GLN A 9 -15.38 -3.65 15.94
N ALA A 10 -15.33 -3.57 14.60
CA ALA A 10 -16.51 -3.59 13.76
C ALA A 10 -17.32 -4.90 13.89
N ARG A 11 -16.67 -6.04 14.13
CA ARG A 11 -17.37 -7.31 14.43
C ARG A 11 -18.19 -7.23 15.70
N LYS A 12 -17.70 -6.54 16.74
CA LYS A 12 -18.43 -6.33 17.99
C LYS A 12 -19.59 -5.36 17.82
N GLU A 13 -19.39 -4.30 17.04
CA GLU A 13 -20.42 -3.28 16.76
C GLU A 13 -21.58 -3.83 15.92
N HIS A 14 -21.28 -4.71 14.96
CA HIS A 14 -22.26 -5.33 14.05
C HIS A 14 -22.68 -6.75 14.48
N SER A 15 -22.32 -7.19 15.69
CA SER A 15 -22.64 -8.52 16.24
C SER A 15 -22.38 -9.69 15.26
N VAL A 16 -21.27 -9.61 14.52
CA VAL A 16 -20.92 -10.61 13.50
C VAL A 16 -20.19 -11.77 14.16
N GLU A 17 -20.90 -12.87 14.41
CA GLU A 17 -20.33 -14.10 14.95
C GLU A 17 -19.31 -14.73 13.99
N LEU A 18 -18.33 -15.47 14.54
CA LEU A 18 -17.51 -16.37 13.72
C LEU A 18 -18.37 -17.59 13.35
N PRO A 19 -18.25 -18.18 12.15
CA PRO A 19 -17.20 -18.05 11.14
C PRO A 19 -17.50 -17.08 9.99
N ILE A 20 -18.57 -16.29 10.05
CA ILE A 20 -19.00 -15.47 8.90
C ILE A 20 -18.05 -14.29 8.63
N MET A 21 -17.65 -14.14 7.37
CA MET A 21 -16.72 -13.10 6.91
C MET A 21 -17.41 -11.85 6.37
N TYR A 22 -18.61 -12.02 5.80
CA TYR A 22 -19.42 -10.95 5.22
C TYR A 22 -20.82 -11.05 5.81
N HIS A 23 -21.43 -9.91 6.12
CA HIS A 23 -22.81 -9.84 6.58
C HIS A 23 -23.74 -9.67 5.37
N PRO A 24 -24.87 -10.39 5.27
CA PRO A 24 -25.78 -10.26 4.13
C PRO A 24 -26.44 -8.88 4.03
N THR A 25 -26.70 -8.23 5.17
CA THR A 25 -27.40 -6.93 5.23
C THR A 25 -26.47 -5.74 5.54
N ASP A 26 -25.37 -5.94 6.26
CA ASP A 26 -24.53 -4.85 6.78
C ASP A 26 -23.39 -4.53 5.80
N LYS A 27 -23.69 -3.60 4.89
CA LYS A 27 -22.75 -3.15 3.85
C LYS A 27 -21.52 -2.44 4.44
N VAL A 28 -21.65 -1.78 5.60
CA VAL A 28 -20.55 -1.03 6.25
C VAL A 28 -19.46 -1.99 6.74
N PHE A 29 -19.85 -3.07 7.42
CA PHE A 29 -18.93 -4.12 7.85
C PHE A 29 -18.20 -4.73 6.65
N ASN A 30 -18.93 -5.04 5.57
CA ASN A 30 -18.36 -5.59 4.34
C ASN A 30 -17.34 -4.64 3.69
N CYS A 31 -17.59 -3.33 3.72
CA CYS A 31 -16.64 -2.33 3.23
C CYS A 31 -15.35 -2.28 4.05
N ILE A 32 -15.45 -2.29 5.39
CA ILE A 32 -14.28 -2.32 6.28
C ILE A 32 -13.47 -3.60 6.07
N GLN A 33 -14.14 -4.74 5.98
CA GLN A 33 -13.54 -6.05 5.73
C GLN A 33 -12.81 -6.08 4.37
N ARG A 34 -13.44 -5.59 3.30
CA ARG A 34 -12.82 -5.54 1.97
C ARG A 34 -11.64 -4.56 1.93
N GLY A 35 -11.74 -3.42 2.62
CA GLY A 35 -10.65 -2.45 2.75
C GLY A 35 -9.42 -3.07 3.43
N HIS A 36 -9.64 -3.86 4.49
CA HIS A 36 -8.56 -4.60 5.16
C HIS A 36 -7.92 -5.65 4.24
N GLN A 37 -8.73 -6.44 3.53
CA GLN A 37 -8.22 -7.43 2.58
C GLN A 37 -7.43 -6.81 1.43
N ASN A 38 -7.88 -5.67 0.88
CA ASN A 38 -7.13 -4.98 -0.18
C ASN A 38 -5.75 -4.51 0.31
N TYR A 39 -5.63 -4.13 1.58
CA TYR A 39 -4.32 -3.82 2.15
C TYR A 39 -3.44 -5.07 2.25
N LEU A 40 -3.99 -6.20 2.67
CA LEU A 40 -3.25 -7.47 2.75
C LEU A 40 -2.79 -7.99 1.39
N GLU A 41 -3.59 -7.78 0.34
CA GLU A 41 -3.23 -8.14 -1.04
C GLU A 41 -1.99 -7.36 -1.54
N VAL A 42 -1.83 -6.10 -1.11
CA VAL A 42 -0.75 -5.22 -1.58
C VAL A 42 0.47 -5.20 -0.64
N LEU A 43 0.28 -5.51 0.64
CA LEU A 43 1.33 -5.54 1.66
C LEU A 43 2.58 -6.35 1.28
N PRO A 44 2.49 -7.61 0.78
CA PRO A 44 3.67 -8.40 0.49
C PRO A 44 4.51 -7.79 -0.64
N PHE A 45 3.86 -7.26 -1.68
CA PHE A 45 4.55 -6.59 -2.78
C PHE A 45 5.26 -5.32 -2.31
N PHE A 46 4.60 -4.52 -1.47
CA PHE A 46 5.19 -3.31 -0.89
C PHE A 46 6.42 -3.64 -0.03
N LEU A 47 6.33 -4.64 0.85
CA LEU A 47 7.44 -5.05 1.71
C LEU A 47 8.63 -5.56 0.91
N MET A 48 8.38 -6.34 -0.14
CA MET A 48 9.44 -6.87 -0.99
C MET A 48 10.15 -5.76 -1.75
N ALA A 49 9.40 -4.82 -2.34
CA ALA A 49 9.96 -3.67 -3.04
C ALA A 49 10.75 -2.74 -2.09
N LEU A 50 10.26 -2.54 -0.87
CA LEU A 50 10.94 -1.75 0.16
C LEU A 50 12.24 -2.40 0.62
N PHE A 51 12.24 -3.73 0.83
CA PHE A 51 13.41 -4.47 1.28
C PHE A 51 14.50 -4.48 0.21
N VAL A 52 14.19 -4.92 -1.01
CA VAL A 52 15.17 -5.02 -2.10
C VAL A 52 15.66 -3.64 -2.54
N GLY A 53 14.76 -2.67 -2.70
CA GLY A 53 15.14 -1.30 -3.08
C GLY A 53 15.87 -0.54 -1.96
N GLY A 54 15.52 -0.79 -0.70
CA GLY A 54 16.14 -0.19 0.47
C GLY A 54 17.60 -0.60 0.67
N LEU A 55 17.99 -1.79 0.22
CA LEU A 55 19.40 -2.23 0.23
C LEU A 55 20.29 -1.34 -0.64
N ARG A 56 19.76 -0.82 -1.76
CA ARG A 56 20.53 0.03 -2.68
C ARG A 56 20.36 1.52 -2.38
N TYR A 57 19.12 1.96 -2.12
CA TYR A 57 18.78 3.37 -1.91
C TYR A 57 17.93 3.56 -0.64
N PRO A 58 18.54 3.49 0.56
CA PRO A 58 17.80 3.48 1.81
C PRO A 58 16.96 4.75 2.02
N ARG A 59 17.53 5.94 1.78
CA ARG A 59 16.85 7.22 2.07
C ARG A 59 15.61 7.45 1.20
N THR A 60 15.69 7.15 -0.10
CA THR A 60 14.58 7.38 -1.04
C THR A 60 13.45 6.38 -0.81
N TYR A 61 13.78 5.11 -0.62
CA TYR A 61 12.78 4.07 -0.35
C TYR A 61 12.09 4.25 1.01
N THR A 62 12.79 4.73 2.05
CA THR A 62 12.14 5.10 3.32
C THR A 62 11.15 6.24 3.13
N ALA A 63 11.51 7.31 2.42
CA ALA A 63 10.62 8.44 2.18
C ALA A 63 9.36 8.00 1.39
N CYS A 64 9.54 7.26 0.29
CA CYS A 64 8.43 6.70 -0.48
C CYS A 64 7.57 5.74 0.33
N GLY A 65 8.18 4.92 1.19
CA GLY A 65 7.49 3.99 2.08
C GLY A 65 6.58 4.70 3.09
N VAL A 66 7.06 5.79 3.69
CA VAL A 66 6.24 6.61 4.62
C VAL A 66 5.05 7.22 3.89
N VAL A 67 5.26 7.81 2.70
CA VAL A 67 4.18 8.39 1.89
C VAL A 67 3.14 7.32 1.52
N PHE A 68 3.58 6.11 1.14
CA PHE A 68 2.69 5.00 0.83
C PHE A 68 1.83 4.57 2.03
N LEU A 69 2.45 4.44 3.22
CA LEU A 69 1.75 4.06 4.45
C LEU A 69 0.70 5.11 4.85
N LEU A 70 1.04 6.40 4.76
CA LEU A 70 0.10 7.50 5.03
C LEU A 70 -1.07 7.48 4.05
N GLY A 71 -0.80 7.29 2.75
CA GLY A 71 -1.85 7.16 1.73
C GLY A 71 -2.81 6.00 2.02
N ARG A 72 -2.31 4.87 2.53
CA ARG A 72 -3.14 3.71 2.89
C ARG A 72 -3.97 3.92 4.14
N LEU A 73 -3.47 4.66 5.13
CA LEU A 73 -4.26 5.05 6.30
C LEU A 73 -5.46 5.92 5.91
N LEU A 74 -5.21 6.94 5.08
CA LEU A 74 -6.27 7.82 4.56
C LEU A 74 -7.29 7.05 3.69
N TYR A 75 -6.81 6.12 2.85
CA TYR A 75 -7.66 5.27 2.04
C TYR A 75 -8.62 4.44 2.90
N PHE A 76 -8.11 3.77 3.93
CA PHE A 76 -8.93 2.93 4.82
C PHE A 76 -9.91 3.75 5.67
N GLN A 77 -9.50 4.92 6.17
CA GLN A 77 -10.43 5.81 6.88
C GLN A 77 -11.59 6.24 5.97
N GLY A 78 -11.31 6.51 4.69
CA GLY A 78 -12.34 6.78 3.69
C GLY A 78 -13.33 5.62 3.48
N TYR A 79 -12.88 4.37 3.62
CA TYR A 79 -13.75 3.19 3.59
C TYR A 79 -14.63 3.03 4.84
N ALA A 80 -14.14 3.45 6.01
CA ALA A 80 -14.82 3.27 7.29
C ALA A 80 -15.82 4.38 7.65
N THR A 81 -15.63 5.61 7.15
CA THR A 81 -16.39 6.77 7.63
C THR A 81 -17.24 7.45 6.55
N GLY A 82 -16.98 7.23 5.26
CA GLY A 82 -17.66 7.94 4.18
C GLY A 82 -17.41 9.47 4.13
N VAL A 83 -16.94 10.07 5.23
CA VAL A 83 -16.71 11.51 5.40
C VAL A 83 -15.44 11.72 6.23
N TYR A 84 -14.61 12.63 5.73
CA TYR A 84 -13.22 12.91 6.07
C TYR A 84 -13.04 13.42 7.50
N MET A 85 -11.94 13.04 8.15
CA MET A 85 -11.45 13.79 9.30
C MET A 85 -9.91 13.87 9.33
N HIS A 86 -9.44 15.07 9.00
CA HIS A 86 -8.32 15.86 9.51
C HIS A 86 -7.04 15.13 9.98
N SER A 87 -6.09 14.98 9.06
CA SER A 87 -4.67 14.81 9.40
C SER A 87 -3.90 16.02 8.89
N PHE A 88 -3.34 16.77 9.83
CA PHE A 88 -2.75 18.12 9.71
C PHE A 88 -1.50 18.21 8.80
N ILE A 89 -1.05 17.11 8.20
CA ILE A 89 0.14 17.02 7.33
C ILE A 89 -0.20 16.80 5.85
N PHE A 90 -1.48 16.68 5.49
CA PHE A 90 -1.89 16.49 4.10
C PHE A 90 -2.99 17.48 3.72
N PHE A 91 -2.61 18.74 3.56
CA PHE A 91 -3.41 19.75 2.86
C PHE A 91 -3.45 19.41 1.37
N THR A 92 -4.33 18.49 0.98
CA THR A 92 -4.79 18.41 -0.41
C THR A 92 -6.24 17.93 -0.45
N LEU A 93 -7.08 18.84 -0.93
CA LEU A 93 -8.36 18.61 -1.61
C LEU A 93 -9.60 18.45 -0.72
N LYS A 94 -10.13 19.64 -0.39
CA LYS A 94 -11.51 19.92 -0.02
C LYS A 94 -12.43 19.75 -1.25
N ASP A 95 -12.92 18.51 -1.43
CA ASP A 95 -14.12 18.03 -2.17
C ASP A 95 -14.14 18.11 -3.74
N PRO A 96 -14.92 17.28 -4.50
CA PRO A 96 -15.78 16.12 -4.22
C PRO A 96 -15.53 14.88 -5.16
N ALA A 97 -16.37 13.83 -5.12
CA ALA A 97 -16.52 12.74 -6.12
C ALA A 97 -15.50 11.56 -6.16
N LYS A 98 -15.44 10.81 -5.05
CA LYS A 98 -15.61 9.33 -4.99
C LYS A 98 -14.93 8.42 -6.06
N ARG A 99 -13.61 8.53 -6.32
CA ARG A 99 -12.84 7.35 -6.82
C ARG A 99 -11.32 7.48 -6.84
N TYR A 100 -10.79 8.70 -6.84
CA TYR A 100 -9.35 8.93 -7.06
C TYR A 100 -8.46 8.75 -5.82
N LYS A 101 -9.01 8.40 -4.64
CA LYS A 101 -8.22 8.23 -3.40
C LYS A 101 -7.22 7.08 -3.45
N GLY A 102 -7.40 6.11 -4.35
CA GLY A 102 -6.39 5.07 -4.64
C GLY A 102 -5.15 5.61 -5.36
N VAL A 103 -5.28 6.73 -6.09
CA VAL A 103 -4.21 7.33 -6.91
C VAL A 103 -3.08 7.91 -6.05
N ILE A 104 -3.40 8.41 -4.85
CA ILE A 104 -2.39 8.94 -3.92
C ILE A 104 -1.52 7.80 -3.34
N SER A 105 -2.11 6.63 -3.06
CA SER A 105 -1.31 5.45 -2.69
C SER A 105 -0.51 4.91 -3.88
N MET A 106 -1.03 5.03 -5.10
CA MET A 106 -0.30 4.64 -6.33
C MET A 106 0.91 5.55 -6.58
N ALA A 107 0.82 6.85 -6.27
CA ALA A 107 1.92 7.80 -6.47
C ALA A 107 3.20 7.46 -5.67
N GLY A 108 3.08 6.83 -4.50
CA GLY A 108 4.24 6.31 -3.74
C GLY A 108 4.73 4.93 -4.22
N GLY A 109 3.84 4.10 -4.78
CA GLY A 109 4.17 2.77 -5.29
C GLY A 109 4.86 2.79 -6.66
N PHE A 110 4.44 3.68 -7.56
CA PHE A 110 5.04 3.86 -8.88
C PHE A 110 6.56 4.13 -8.87
N PRO A 111 7.09 5.08 -8.07
CA PRO A 111 8.53 5.32 -8.01
C PRO A 111 9.29 4.15 -7.40
N MET A 112 8.68 3.40 -6.46
CA MET A 112 9.31 2.20 -5.90
C MET A 112 9.43 1.07 -6.93
N ILE A 113 8.40 0.86 -7.76
CA ILE A 113 8.41 -0.13 -8.84
C ILE A 113 9.41 0.30 -9.93
N MET A 114 9.39 1.56 -10.36
CA MET A 114 10.34 2.07 -11.35
C MET A 114 11.79 2.01 -10.87
N GLY A 115 12.06 2.35 -9.60
CA GLY A 115 13.39 2.21 -9.01
C GLY A 115 13.87 0.76 -8.98
N LEU A 116 12.96 -0.19 -8.76
CA LEU A 116 13.27 -1.63 -8.74
C LEU A 116 13.60 -2.14 -10.16
N LEU A 117 12.86 -1.67 -11.17
CA LEU A 117 13.13 -2.00 -12.58
C LEU A 117 14.49 -1.46 -13.03
N VAL A 118 14.83 -0.22 -12.68
CA VAL A 118 16.14 0.36 -13.01
C VAL A 118 17.27 -0.41 -12.33
N PHE A 119 17.10 -0.77 -11.06
CA PHE A 119 18.08 -1.62 -10.36
C PHE A 119 18.23 -2.99 -11.04
N GLY A 120 17.13 -3.62 -11.42
CA GLY A 120 17.14 -4.89 -12.15
C GLY A 120 17.87 -4.80 -13.50
N VAL A 121 17.60 -3.76 -14.29
CA VAL A 121 18.28 -3.52 -15.58
C VAL A 121 19.77 -3.25 -15.38
N GLN A 122 20.14 -2.44 -14.39
CA GLN A 122 21.55 -2.17 -14.07
C GLN A 122 22.30 -3.45 -13.68
N HIS A 123 21.67 -4.32 -12.88
CA HIS A 123 22.27 -5.59 -12.48
C HIS A 123 22.40 -6.55 -13.67
N LEU A 124 21.40 -6.61 -14.56
CA LEU A 124 21.43 -7.43 -15.77
C LEU A 124 22.54 -6.97 -16.74
N VAL A 125 22.65 -5.65 -16.99
CA VAL A 125 23.68 -5.08 -17.86
C VAL A 125 25.08 -5.32 -17.28
N ALA A 126 25.24 -5.20 -15.96
CA ALA A 126 26.49 -5.53 -15.29
C ALA A 126 26.85 -7.02 -15.44
N SER A 127 25.88 -7.93 -15.27
CA SER A 127 26.08 -9.37 -15.48
C SER A 127 26.52 -9.68 -16.92
N ILE A 128 25.84 -9.14 -17.94
CA ILE A 128 26.19 -9.37 -19.36
C ILE A 128 27.60 -8.84 -19.70
N ARG A 129 27.97 -7.66 -19.18
CA ARG A 129 29.31 -7.08 -19.40
C ARG A 129 30.41 -7.88 -18.72
N CYS A 130 30.16 -8.45 -17.54
CA CYS A 130 31.11 -9.35 -16.87
C CYS A 130 31.33 -10.64 -17.65
N THR A 131 30.28 -11.27 -18.20
CA THR A 131 30.42 -12.49 -19.02
C THR A 131 31.19 -12.23 -20.32
N GLY A 132 30.99 -11.05 -20.93
CA GLY A 132 31.73 -10.64 -22.12
C GLY A 132 33.22 -10.37 -21.88
N CYS A 133 33.61 -9.93 -20.68
CA CYS A 133 35.03 -9.79 -20.31
C CYS A 133 35.70 -11.15 -20.05
N ALA A 134 34.97 -12.10 -19.46
CA ALA A 134 35.46 -13.45 -19.20
C ALA A 134 35.62 -14.31 -20.47
N LEU A 135 34.88 -14.01 -21.54
CA LEU A 135 34.98 -14.70 -22.85
C LEU A 135 36.03 -14.10 -23.79
N ARG A 136 36.69 -13.00 -23.40
CA ARG A 136 37.69 -12.28 -24.23
C ARG A 136 39.13 -12.40 -23.70
N SER A 137 39.35 -13.17 -22.63
CA SER A 137 40.68 -13.59 -22.13
C SER A 137 40.98 -15.01 -22.58
#